data_AF-A0A378BTK8-F1
#
_entry.id   AF-A0A378BTK8-F1
#
_cell.length_a   1.000
_cell.length_b   1.000
_cell.length_c   1.000
_cell.angle_alpha   90.00
_cell.angle_beta   90.00
_cell.angle_gamma   90.00
#
_symmetry.space_group_name_H-M   'P 1'
#
loop_
_entity.id
_entity.type
_entity.pdbx_description
1 polymer ?
#
loop_
_entity_poly.entity_id
_entity_poly.type
_entity_poly.pdbx_seq_one_letter_code
_entity_poly.pdbx_strand_id
1 'polypeptide(L)'
;MQSVDVAIVGGGMVGLAVACGLQGSGLRVAVLEQAALQPLDADAPPALRVSAINAASEKLLDKLGVWSEIIAQRASCYHGMEVWDKDSFGRISFDDQSMGFSHLGHIIENAVVHHALWQKAQRCADVTLLAPVQLQQVAWGENEAFLSLQDGSMLTARLVVGADGANSWLRNKADIPLTFWDYRHHALVATIRTTEPHQAVARQAFHGEGILAFLPLSDPHLCSIVWSLSPEEAQRMQQADAAAFNQALNIAFDNRLGLCQLRAIGRFSR
;
A
#
# COMPACT_ATOMS: atom_id res chain seq x y z
N MET A 1 -15.46 21.66 -22.32
CA MET A 1 -14.51 20.56 -22.57
C MET A 1 -13.14 21.06 -22.12
N GLN A 2 -12.58 20.46 -21.07
CA GLN A 2 -11.25 20.82 -20.58
C GLN A 2 -10.20 20.08 -21.42
N SER A 3 -9.05 20.68 -21.70
CA SER A 3 -7.93 20.04 -22.41
C SER A 3 -6.72 20.01 -21.48
N VAL A 4 -6.09 18.83 -21.37
CA VAL A 4 -4.88 18.60 -20.57
C VAL A 4 -3.86 17.83 -21.41
N ASP A 5 -2.61 17.81 -20.96
CA ASP A 5 -1.57 17.02 -21.61
C ASP A 5 -1.62 15.56 -21.13
N VAL A 6 -1.83 15.36 -19.82
CA VAL A 6 -1.89 14.03 -19.20
C VAL A 6 -3.15 13.89 -18.35
N ALA A 7 -3.97 12.87 -18.62
CA ALA A 7 -5.07 12.45 -17.75
C ALA A 7 -4.71 11.15 -17.04
N ILE A 8 -4.68 11.18 -15.71
CA ILE A 8 -4.38 10.04 -14.85
C ILE A 8 -5.71 9.54 -14.28
N VAL A 9 -6.07 8.30 -14.59
CA VAL A 9 -7.29 7.66 -14.09
C VAL A 9 -6.92 6.80 -12.88
N GLY A 10 -7.36 7.22 -11.70
CA GLY A 10 -6.97 6.67 -10.41
C GLY A 10 -6.05 7.63 -9.65
N GLY A 11 -6.58 8.28 -8.62
CA GLY A 11 -5.88 9.09 -7.62
C GLY A 11 -5.47 8.30 -6.37
N GLY A 12 -5.10 7.03 -6.54
CA GLY A 12 -4.39 6.26 -5.51
C GLY A 12 -2.92 6.71 -5.37
N MET A 13 -2.16 6.05 -4.47
CA MET A 13 -0.75 6.39 -4.21
C MET A 13 0.10 6.47 -5.49
N VAL A 14 -0.08 5.52 -6.42
CA VAL A 14 0.70 5.47 -7.66
C VAL A 14 0.33 6.61 -8.62
N GLY A 15 -0.96 6.84 -8.84
CA GLY A 15 -1.41 7.91 -9.73
C GLY A 15 -1.03 9.30 -9.23
N LEU A 16 -1.15 9.54 -7.93
CA LEU A 16 -0.72 10.79 -7.31
C LEU A 16 0.81 10.97 -7.35
N ALA A 17 1.58 9.89 -7.21
CA ALA A 17 3.03 9.96 -7.35
C ALA A 17 3.45 10.37 -8.78
N VAL A 18 2.76 9.84 -9.81
CA VAL A 18 2.96 10.29 -11.19
C VAL A 18 2.57 11.77 -11.34
N ALA A 19 1.40 12.18 -10.84
CA ALA A 19 0.94 13.56 -10.92
C ALA A 19 1.93 14.55 -10.28
N CYS A 20 2.39 14.25 -9.07
CA CYS A 20 3.38 15.05 -8.37
C CYS A 20 4.74 15.04 -9.07
N GLY A 21 5.15 13.91 -9.66
CA GLY A 21 6.41 13.79 -10.38
C GLY A 21 6.46 14.54 -11.70
N LEU A 22 5.30 14.79 -12.32
CA LEU A 22 5.18 15.61 -13.52
C LEU A 22 5.16 17.12 -13.23
N GLN A 23 5.07 17.54 -11.97
CA GLN A 23 5.09 18.95 -11.61
C GLN A 23 6.37 19.63 -12.10
N GLY A 24 6.23 20.81 -12.70
CA GLY A 24 7.36 21.59 -13.24
C GLY A 24 7.84 21.16 -14.62
N SER A 25 7.22 20.13 -15.23
CA SER A 25 7.48 19.77 -16.63
C SER A 25 6.81 20.71 -17.65
N GLY A 26 5.88 21.56 -17.21
CA GLY A 26 5.02 22.39 -18.07
C GLY A 26 3.82 21.65 -18.66
N LEU A 27 3.63 20.36 -18.33
CA LEU A 27 2.46 19.59 -18.73
C LEU A 27 1.28 19.87 -17.80
N ARG A 28 0.09 20.09 -18.37
CA ARG A 28 -1.16 20.17 -17.60
C ARG A 28 -1.63 18.75 -17.29
N VAL A 29 -1.85 18.46 -16.01
CA VAL A 29 -2.21 17.12 -15.53
C VAL A 29 -3.60 17.16 -14.89
N ALA A 30 -4.47 16.23 -15.27
CA ALA A 30 -5.71 15.95 -14.55
C ALA A 30 -5.62 14.58 -13.86
N VAL A 31 -6.03 14.50 -12.59
CA VAL A 31 -6.21 13.23 -11.88
C VAL A 31 -7.69 13.00 -11.65
N LEU A 32 -8.22 11.90 -12.15
CA LEU A 32 -9.60 11.48 -12.01
C LEU A 32 -9.68 10.42 -10.91
N GLU A 33 -10.34 10.73 -9.80
CA GLU A 33 -10.51 9.79 -8.69
C GLU A 33 -12.00 9.58 -8.38
N GLN A 34 -12.38 8.31 -8.20
CA GLN A 34 -13.78 7.93 -7.98
C GLN A 34 -14.22 8.22 -6.54
N ALA A 35 -13.29 8.10 -5.59
CA ALA A 35 -13.54 8.36 -4.18
C ALA A 35 -13.19 9.81 -3.78
N ALA A 36 -13.94 10.36 -2.83
CA ALA A 36 -13.48 11.58 -2.15
C ALA A 36 -12.29 11.27 -1.24
N LEU A 37 -11.41 12.25 -1.03
CA LEU A 37 -10.35 12.15 -0.01
C LEU A 37 -10.98 11.90 1.36
N GLN A 38 -10.53 10.85 2.03
CA GLN A 38 -10.88 10.62 3.43
C GLN A 38 -9.90 11.36 4.34
N PRO A 39 -10.39 12.06 5.38
CA PRO A 39 -9.50 12.70 6.35
C PRO A 39 -8.71 11.64 7.11
N LEU A 40 -7.46 11.97 7.43
CA LEU A 40 -6.68 11.21 8.41
C LEU A 40 -6.95 11.77 9.80
N ASP A 41 -7.34 10.89 10.71
CA ASP A 41 -7.40 11.20 12.12
C ASP A 41 -6.06 10.80 12.75
N ALA A 42 -5.36 11.78 13.33
CA ALA A 42 -4.05 11.61 13.94
C ALA A 42 -4.09 10.65 15.14
N ASP A 43 -5.23 10.58 15.83
CA ASP A 43 -5.43 9.75 17.02
C ASP A 43 -6.06 8.39 16.68
N ALA A 44 -6.36 8.12 15.40
CA ALA A 44 -6.92 6.84 14.99
C ALA A 44 -5.94 5.69 15.26
N PRO A 45 -6.47 4.49 15.60
CA PRO A 45 -5.64 3.30 15.72
C PRO A 45 -4.90 2.99 14.40
N PRO A 46 -3.81 2.21 14.44
CA PRO A 46 -3.08 1.84 13.23
C PRO A 46 -3.99 1.23 12.17
N ALA A 47 -3.94 1.75 10.94
CA ALA A 47 -4.69 1.16 9.84
C ALA A 47 -4.24 -0.27 9.54
N LEU A 48 -5.18 -1.11 9.14
CA LEU A 48 -4.92 -2.50 8.77
C LEU A 48 -4.05 -2.65 7.51
N ARG A 49 -3.99 -1.62 6.67
CA ARG A 49 -3.19 -1.63 5.44
C ARG A 49 -1.94 -0.78 5.61
N VAL A 50 -0.82 -1.45 5.80
CA VAL A 50 0.51 -0.86 5.77
C VAL A 50 1.30 -1.40 4.58
N SER A 51 2.31 -0.64 4.17
CA SER A 51 3.33 -1.06 3.20
C SER A 51 4.70 -0.94 3.82
N ALA A 52 5.57 -1.91 3.54
CA ALA A 52 7.00 -1.79 3.80
C ALA A 52 7.63 -0.96 2.66
N ILE A 53 7.86 0.33 2.93
CA ILE A 53 8.48 1.28 2.02
C ILE A 53 9.99 1.08 2.06
N ASN A 54 10.55 0.64 0.94
CA ASN A 54 12.00 0.46 0.79
C ASN A 54 12.71 1.79 0.45
N ALA A 55 14.05 1.78 0.47
CA ALA A 55 14.87 2.95 0.20
C ALA A 55 14.62 3.61 -1.18
N ALA A 56 14.25 2.83 -2.21
CA ALA A 56 13.96 3.37 -3.54
C ALA A 56 12.65 4.17 -3.55
N SER A 57 11.61 3.63 -2.91
CA SER A 57 10.32 4.31 -2.72
C SER A 57 10.45 5.53 -1.80
N GLU A 58 11.25 5.43 -0.73
CA GLU A 58 11.60 6.56 0.12
C GLU A 58 12.26 7.69 -0.69
N LYS A 59 13.27 7.37 -1.51
CA LYS A 59 13.93 8.33 -2.40
C LYS A 59 12.96 8.99 -3.39
N LEU A 60 11.98 8.25 -3.90
CA LEU A 60 10.94 8.82 -4.75
C LEU A 60 10.07 9.80 -3.95
N LEU A 61 9.55 9.40 -2.80
CA LEU A 61 8.69 10.24 -1.95
C LEU A 61 9.42 11.50 -1.44
N ASP A 62 10.72 11.39 -1.18
CA ASP A 62 11.58 12.52 -0.84
C ASP A 62 11.73 13.50 -2.01
N LYS A 63 12.02 12.99 -3.22
CA LYS A 63 12.05 13.81 -4.45
C LYS A 63 10.72 14.50 -4.76
N LEU A 64 9.60 13.85 -4.44
CA LEU A 64 8.26 14.44 -4.58
C LEU A 64 7.97 15.49 -3.48
N GLY A 65 8.83 15.59 -2.47
CA GLY A 65 8.73 16.54 -1.36
C GLY A 65 7.64 16.20 -0.36
N VAL A 66 7.29 14.92 -0.20
CA VAL A 66 6.23 14.46 0.72
C VAL A 66 6.78 13.63 1.88
N TRP A 67 8.05 13.25 1.85
CA TRP A 67 8.63 12.34 2.84
C TRP A 67 8.60 12.90 4.27
N SER A 68 8.96 14.17 4.45
CA SER A 68 8.92 14.82 5.77
C SER A 68 7.52 14.85 6.38
N GLU A 69 6.49 15.09 5.56
CA GLU A 69 5.09 15.06 6.01
C GLU A 69 4.65 13.65 6.43
N ILE A 70 5.11 12.62 5.71
CA ILE A 70 4.85 11.21 6.06
C ILE A 70 5.48 10.84 7.40
N ILE A 71 6.77 11.18 7.60
CA ILE A 71 7.49 10.92 8.85
C ILE A 71 6.86 11.66 10.02
N ALA A 72 6.43 12.92 9.83
CA ALA A 72 5.80 13.72 10.87
C ALA A 72 4.43 13.18 11.32
N GLN A 73 3.74 12.43 10.45
CA GLN A 73 2.46 11.81 10.80
C GLN A 73 2.65 10.48 11.51
N ARG A 74 3.05 9.43 10.76
CA ARG A 74 3.20 8.08 11.32
C ARG A 74 4.00 7.20 10.37
N ALA A 75 5.23 6.91 10.77
CA ALA A 75 6.11 5.98 10.09
C ALA A 75 6.88 5.17 11.13
N SER A 76 7.04 3.87 10.89
CA SER A 76 7.82 2.99 11.75
C SER A 76 9.09 2.56 11.01
N CYS A 77 10.23 3.12 11.40
CA CYS A 77 11.53 2.73 10.86
C CYS A 77 11.91 1.33 11.36
N TYR A 78 12.47 0.50 10.47
CA TYR A 78 13.02 -0.81 10.85
C TYR A 78 14.47 -0.96 10.38
N HIS A 79 15.26 -1.60 11.23
CA HIS A 79 16.73 -1.65 11.13
C HIS A 79 17.24 -3.07 10.88
N GLY A 80 16.44 -4.09 11.18
CA GLY A 80 16.80 -5.49 10.98
C GLY A 80 15.76 -6.28 10.20
N MET A 81 16.21 -7.37 9.61
CA MET A 81 15.38 -8.37 8.94
C MET A 81 15.77 -9.77 9.42
N GLU A 82 14.77 -10.57 9.80
CA GLU A 82 14.95 -11.99 10.07
C GLU A 82 13.96 -12.81 9.25
N VAL A 83 14.49 -13.76 8.49
CA VAL A 83 13.68 -14.65 7.67
C VAL A 83 14.08 -16.08 8.01
N TRP A 84 13.12 -16.95 8.27
CA TRP A 84 13.38 -18.37 8.48
C TRP A 84 12.29 -19.21 7.85
N ASP A 85 12.60 -20.50 7.70
CA ASP A 85 11.68 -21.52 7.25
C ASP A 85 11.30 -22.40 8.44
N LYS A 86 10.01 -22.71 8.62
CA LYS A 86 9.53 -23.54 9.75
C LYS A 86 9.85 -25.01 9.60
N ASP A 87 9.97 -25.49 8.37
CA ASP A 87 10.08 -26.91 8.03
C ASP A 87 11.55 -27.32 7.84
N SER A 88 12.48 -26.37 7.95
CA SER A 88 13.93 -26.57 7.88
C SER A 88 14.68 -25.67 8.87
N PHE A 89 16.02 -25.74 8.86
CA PHE A 89 16.88 -24.85 9.66
C PHE A 89 17.36 -23.62 8.89
N GLY A 90 16.82 -23.37 7.70
CA GLY A 90 17.18 -22.22 6.88
C GLY A 90 16.84 -20.90 7.57
N ARG A 91 17.82 -20.02 7.72
CA ARG A 91 17.63 -18.69 8.32
C ARG A 91 18.55 -17.65 7.69
N ILE A 92 18.00 -16.46 7.48
CA ILE A 92 18.70 -15.24 7.09
C ILE A 92 18.45 -14.21 8.19
N SER A 93 19.51 -13.52 8.62
CA SER A 93 19.43 -12.41 9.55
C SER A 93 20.48 -11.37 9.19
N PHE A 94 20.06 -10.13 9.05
CA PHE A 94 20.93 -9.00 8.76
C PHE A 94 20.31 -7.71 9.29
N ASP A 95 21.15 -6.68 9.42
CA ASP A 95 20.76 -5.34 9.83
C ASP A 95 21.34 -4.29 8.89
N ASP A 96 20.93 -3.05 9.08
CA ASP A 96 21.43 -1.90 8.35
C ASP A 96 22.91 -1.61 8.62
N GLN A 97 23.36 -1.72 9.86
CA GLN A 97 24.74 -1.40 10.27
C GLN A 97 25.77 -2.29 9.57
N SER A 98 25.51 -3.60 9.46
CA SER A 98 26.40 -4.53 8.76
C SER A 98 26.57 -4.22 7.27
N MET A 99 25.65 -3.44 6.69
CA MET A 99 25.68 -2.98 5.30
C MET A 99 26.01 -1.50 5.14
N GLY A 100 26.24 -0.76 6.24
CA GLY A 100 26.53 0.67 6.21
C GLY A 100 25.33 1.57 5.88
N PHE A 101 24.11 1.10 6.11
CA PHE A 101 22.88 1.88 5.96
C PHE A 101 22.41 2.45 7.30
N SER A 102 21.58 3.50 7.25
CA SER A 102 20.93 4.09 8.45
C SER A 102 19.67 3.35 8.88
N HIS A 103 19.03 2.66 7.94
CA HIS A 103 17.81 1.87 8.11
C HIS A 103 17.58 1.00 6.88
N LEU A 104 16.72 -0.02 7.00
CA LEU A 104 16.33 -0.88 5.88
C LEU A 104 15.06 -0.39 5.16
N GLY A 105 14.18 0.28 5.88
CA GLY A 105 12.95 0.85 5.34
C GLY A 105 11.99 1.31 6.43
N HIS A 106 10.76 1.61 6.01
CA HIS A 106 9.70 2.09 6.89
C HIS A 106 8.41 1.30 6.69
N ILE A 107 7.74 0.91 7.78
CA ILE A 107 6.36 0.43 7.75
C ILE A 107 5.44 1.64 7.89
N ILE A 108 4.67 1.91 6.84
CA ILE A 108 3.82 3.11 6.75
C ILE A 108 2.41 2.71 6.35
N GLU A 109 1.41 3.30 7.00
CA GLU A 109 0.01 3.15 6.64
C GLU A 109 -0.25 3.70 5.23
N ASN A 110 -0.93 2.93 4.38
CA ASN A 110 -1.17 3.34 2.99
C ASN A 110 -1.95 4.66 2.91
N ALA A 111 -2.83 4.91 3.88
CA ALA A 111 -3.61 6.14 3.97
C ALA A 111 -2.73 7.37 4.25
N VAL A 112 -1.65 7.22 5.03
CA VAL A 112 -0.67 8.30 5.31
C VAL A 112 0.05 8.71 4.02
N VAL A 113 0.56 7.73 3.26
CA VAL A 113 1.23 7.99 1.97
C VAL A 113 0.28 8.62 0.97
N HIS A 114 -0.94 8.09 0.86
CA HIS A 114 -1.98 8.63 -0.02
C HIS A 114 -2.31 10.08 0.31
N HIS A 115 -2.55 10.38 1.59
CA HIS A 115 -2.92 11.71 2.03
C HIS A 115 -1.81 12.74 1.79
N ALA A 116 -0.55 12.41 2.08
CA ALA A 116 0.58 13.30 1.82
C ALA A 116 0.73 13.62 0.33
N LEU A 117 0.63 12.59 -0.53
CA LEU A 117 0.64 12.76 -1.99
C LEU A 117 -0.57 13.57 -2.48
N TRP A 118 -1.75 13.38 -1.90
CA TRP A 118 -2.95 14.13 -2.26
C TRP A 118 -2.80 15.62 -1.91
N GLN A 119 -2.35 15.93 -0.69
CA GLN A 119 -2.07 17.30 -0.27
C GLN A 119 -1.00 17.95 -1.13
N LYS A 120 0.03 17.20 -1.54
CA LYS A 120 1.04 17.69 -2.47
C LYS A 120 0.43 18.01 -3.84
N ALA A 121 -0.36 17.10 -4.39
CA ALA A 121 -1.03 17.30 -5.68
C ALA A 121 -1.99 18.51 -5.66
N GLN A 122 -2.69 18.78 -4.55
CA GLN A 122 -3.51 19.99 -4.40
C GLN A 122 -2.71 21.29 -4.45
N ARG A 123 -1.45 21.27 -4.02
CA ARG A 123 -0.54 22.43 -4.02
C ARG A 123 0.18 22.62 -5.36
N CYS A 124 0.07 21.66 -6.27
CA CYS A 124 0.71 21.69 -7.58
C CYS A 124 -0.15 22.49 -8.57
N ALA A 125 0.35 23.62 -9.07
CA ALA A 125 -0.41 24.51 -9.95
C ALA A 125 -0.80 23.87 -11.29
N ASP A 126 0.00 22.93 -11.78
CA ASP A 126 -0.22 22.26 -13.07
C ASP A 126 -1.09 20.99 -12.93
N VAL A 127 -1.52 20.65 -11.71
CA VAL A 127 -2.30 19.45 -11.40
C VAL A 127 -3.70 19.84 -10.97
N THR A 128 -4.70 19.35 -11.70
CA THR A 128 -6.12 19.43 -11.32
C THR A 128 -6.59 18.09 -10.79
N LEU A 129 -7.04 18.06 -9.54
CA LEU A 129 -7.70 16.89 -8.95
C LEU A 129 -9.21 16.99 -9.19
N LEU A 130 -9.78 15.99 -9.86
CA LEU A 130 -11.22 15.87 -10.08
C LEU A 130 -11.73 14.69 -9.25
N ALA A 131 -12.42 14.99 -8.16
CA ALA A 131 -12.96 14.00 -7.23
C ALA A 131 -14.18 14.54 -6.46
N PRO A 132 -15.22 13.73 -6.22
CA PRO A 132 -15.41 12.39 -6.79
C PRO A 132 -15.82 12.48 -8.26
N VAL A 133 -15.20 11.69 -9.12
CA VAL A 133 -15.57 11.59 -10.55
C VAL A 133 -15.37 10.17 -11.06
N GLN A 134 -16.33 9.70 -11.85
CA GLN A 134 -16.24 8.40 -12.50
C GLN A 134 -16.21 8.57 -14.01
N LEU A 135 -15.34 7.81 -14.65
CA LEU A 135 -15.24 7.80 -16.09
C LEU A 135 -16.35 6.93 -16.69
N GLN A 136 -17.06 7.47 -17.67
CA GLN A 136 -18.15 6.78 -18.36
C GLN A 136 -17.69 6.18 -19.69
N GLN A 137 -16.92 6.94 -20.46
CA GLN A 137 -16.46 6.53 -21.78
C GLN A 137 -15.08 7.11 -22.07
N VAL A 138 -14.29 6.35 -22.84
CA VAL A 138 -13.06 6.83 -23.48
C VAL A 138 -13.16 6.53 -24.97
N ALA A 139 -12.79 7.50 -25.80
CA ALA A 139 -12.59 7.32 -27.23
C ALA A 139 -11.15 7.68 -27.59
N TRP A 140 -10.48 6.78 -28.28
CA TRP A 140 -9.08 6.92 -28.68
C TRP A 140 -9.02 7.58 -30.05
N GLY A 141 -8.71 8.88 -30.09
CA GLY A 141 -8.40 9.59 -31.33
C GLY A 141 -6.92 9.43 -31.71
N GLU A 142 -6.57 9.85 -32.92
CA GLU A 142 -5.19 9.77 -33.44
C GLU A 142 -4.23 10.70 -32.66
N ASN A 143 -4.70 11.89 -32.27
CA ASN A 143 -3.89 12.91 -31.61
C ASN A 143 -4.23 13.10 -30.12
N GLU A 144 -5.48 12.82 -29.72
CA GLU A 144 -5.97 13.01 -28.36
C GLU A 144 -6.96 11.89 -27.99
N ALA A 145 -7.02 11.55 -26.72
CA ALA A 145 -8.08 10.76 -26.12
C ALA A 145 -9.22 11.67 -25.64
N PHE A 146 -10.45 11.26 -25.87
CA PHE A 146 -11.66 11.94 -25.38
C PHE A 146 -12.25 11.14 -24.22
N LEU A 147 -12.35 11.77 -23.06
CA LEU A 147 -12.81 11.17 -21.81
C LEU A 147 -14.15 11.82 -21.43
N SER A 148 -15.20 11.02 -21.36
CA SER A 148 -16.52 11.45 -20.89
C SER A 148 -16.72 10.96 -19.45
N LEU A 149 -17.14 11.88 -18.59
CA LEU A 149 -17.38 11.63 -17.17
C LEU A 149 -18.87 11.40 -16.92
N GLN A 150 -19.22 10.71 -15.84
CA GLN A 150 -20.63 10.39 -15.52
C GLN A 150 -21.51 11.61 -15.27
N ASP A 151 -20.93 12.74 -14.88
CA ASP A 151 -21.65 14.02 -14.70
C ASP A 151 -21.94 14.74 -16.04
N GLY A 152 -21.57 14.13 -17.17
CA GLY A 152 -21.72 14.68 -18.52
C GLY A 152 -20.60 15.62 -18.94
N SER A 153 -19.63 15.90 -18.07
CA SER A 153 -18.46 16.69 -18.44
C SER A 153 -17.50 15.89 -19.35
N MET A 154 -16.69 16.62 -20.12
CA MET A 154 -15.75 16.03 -21.08
C MET A 154 -14.35 16.65 -20.93
N LEU A 155 -13.35 15.79 -21.03
CA LEU A 155 -11.92 16.10 -20.95
C LEU A 155 -11.21 15.52 -22.18
N THR A 156 -10.27 16.26 -22.77
CA THR A 156 -9.33 15.70 -23.75
C THR A 156 -7.92 15.65 -23.19
N ALA A 157 -7.18 14.61 -23.57
CA ALA A 157 -5.81 14.41 -23.12
C ALA A 157 -4.92 13.86 -24.24
N ARG A 158 -3.67 14.33 -24.33
CA ARG A 158 -2.67 13.78 -25.26
C ARG A 158 -2.17 12.41 -24.82
N LEU A 159 -2.14 12.17 -23.51
CA LEU A 159 -1.78 10.89 -22.90
C LEU A 159 -2.77 10.54 -21.78
N VAL A 160 -3.19 9.28 -21.73
CA VAL A 160 -3.97 8.73 -20.61
C VAL A 160 -3.13 7.70 -19.86
N VAL A 161 -3.04 7.85 -18.54
CA VAL A 161 -2.32 6.94 -17.64
C VAL A 161 -3.33 6.20 -16.77
N GLY A 162 -3.36 4.87 -16.85
CA GLY A 162 -4.16 4.03 -15.97
C GLY A 162 -3.45 3.72 -14.66
N ALA A 163 -3.97 4.27 -13.56
CA ALA A 163 -3.52 4.05 -12.19
C ALA A 163 -4.71 3.64 -11.28
N ASP A 164 -5.74 3.03 -11.85
CA ASP A 164 -7.03 2.63 -11.24
C ASP A 164 -7.05 1.17 -10.74
N GLY A 165 -5.87 0.63 -10.44
CA GLY A 165 -5.69 -0.63 -9.72
C GLY A 165 -5.89 -1.91 -10.55
N ALA A 166 -6.01 -3.03 -9.84
CA ALA A 166 -6.05 -4.37 -10.44
C ALA A 166 -7.26 -4.56 -11.35
N ASN A 167 -8.41 -3.95 -11.05
CA ASN A 167 -9.63 -4.01 -11.86
C ASN A 167 -9.77 -2.79 -12.79
N SER A 168 -8.66 -2.35 -13.38
CA SER A 168 -8.60 -1.18 -14.26
C SER A 168 -9.64 -1.22 -15.37
N TRP A 169 -10.51 -0.22 -15.37
CA TRP A 169 -11.53 -0.03 -16.40
C TRP A 169 -10.88 0.42 -17.71
N LEU A 170 -9.87 1.28 -17.63
CA LEU A 170 -9.12 1.74 -18.81
C LEU A 170 -8.46 0.58 -19.54
N ARG A 171 -7.85 -0.33 -18.79
CA ARG A 171 -7.18 -1.49 -19.36
C ARG A 171 -8.16 -2.37 -20.16
N ASN A 172 -9.38 -2.54 -19.67
CA ASN A 172 -10.44 -3.22 -20.40
C ASN A 172 -10.79 -2.47 -21.71
N LYS A 173 -10.94 -1.15 -21.66
CA LYS A 173 -11.26 -0.32 -22.84
C LYS A 173 -10.15 -0.20 -23.87
N ALA A 174 -8.91 -0.47 -23.47
CA ALA A 174 -7.75 -0.49 -24.35
C ALA A 174 -7.40 -1.91 -24.84
N ASP A 175 -8.19 -2.93 -24.48
CA ASP A 175 -8.00 -4.34 -24.85
C ASP A 175 -6.59 -4.89 -24.56
N ILE A 176 -6.06 -4.52 -23.38
CA ILE A 176 -4.73 -4.94 -22.89
C ILE A 176 -4.88 -5.78 -21.61
N PRO A 177 -5.44 -7.01 -21.69
CA PRO A 177 -5.77 -7.79 -20.52
C PRO A 177 -4.53 -8.17 -19.67
N LEU A 178 -4.74 -8.36 -18.37
CA LEU A 178 -3.75 -8.99 -17.51
C LEU A 178 -3.91 -10.50 -17.55
N THR A 179 -2.80 -11.23 -17.58
CA THR A 179 -2.80 -12.64 -17.20
C THR A 179 -2.84 -12.73 -15.68
N PHE A 180 -3.99 -13.09 -15.14
CA PHE A 180 -4.14 -13.34 -13.71
C PHE A 180 -3.64 -14.75 -13.37
N TRP A 181 -2.72 -14.82 -12.42
CA TRP A 181 -2.35 -16.07 -11.77
C TRP A 181 -2.91 -16.05 -10.36
N ASP A 182 -3.89 -16.91 -10.12
CA ASP A 182 -4.41 -17.12 -8.78
C ASP A 182 -3.31 -17.73 -7.92
N TYR A 183 -2.78 -16.94 -6.98
CA TYR A 183 -1.78 -17.41 -6.03
C TYR A 183 -2.36 -18.45 -5.05
N ARG A 184 -3.66 -18.77 -5.13
CA ARG A 184 -4.41 -19.72 -4.28
C ARG A 184 -4.27 -19.45 -2.79
N HIS A 185 -3.85 -18.24 -2.44
CA HIS A 185 -3.61 -17.80 -1.09
C HIS A 185 -4.21 -16.42 -0.87
N HIS A 186 -4.80 -16.23 0.30
CA HIS A 186 -5.29 -14.93 0.77
C HIS A 186 -4.35 -14.39 1.84
N ALA A 187 -4.17 -13.07 1.84
CA ALA A 187 -3.42 -12.38 2.87
C ALA A 187 -4.37 -11.91 3.97
N LEU A 188 -4.31 -12.57 5.12
CA LEU A 188 -4.90 -12.08 6.35
C LEU A 188 -3.95 -11.05 6.95
N VAL A 189 -4.47 -9.87 7.29
CA VAL A 189 -3.68 -8.83 7.93
C VAL A 189 -4.33 -8.41 9.24
N ALA A 190 -3.50 -8.14 10.24
CA ALA A 190 -3.98 -7.79 11.57
C ALA A 190 -2.95 -6.96 12.30
N THR A 191 -3.40 -6.16 13.26
CA THR A 191 -2.51 -5.54 14.25
C THR A 191 -2.45 -6.46 15.47
N ILE A 192 -1.24 -6.84 15.85
CA ILE A 192 -0.95 -7.81 16.90
C ILE A 192 -0.10 -7.14 17.96
N ARG A 193 -0.51 -7.22 19.23
CA ARG A 193 0.36 -6.90 20.36
C ARG A 193 1.15 -8.13 20.77
N THR A 194 2.46 -8.00 20.93
CA THR A 194 3.37 -9.06 21.37
C THR A 194 3.84 -8.81 22.79
N THR A 195 4.17 -9.89 23.50
CA THR A 195 4.70 -9.80 24.87
C THR A 195 6.11 -9.21 24.85
N GLU A 196 6.97 -9.72 23.96
CA GLU A 196 8.31 -9.19 23.77
C GLU A 196 8.30 -8.05 22.74
N PRO A 197 9.16 -7.03 22.90
CA PRO A 197 9.25 -5.96 21.92
C PRO A 197 9.86 -6.47 20.61
N HIS A 198 9.39 -5.96 19.47
CA HIS A 198 9.90 -6.38 18.16
C HIS A 198 11.28 -5.81 17.82
N GLN A 199 11.76 -4.81 18.59
CA GLN A 199 13.09 -4.20 18.45
C GLN A 199 13.37 -3.62 17.05
N ALA A 200 12.33 -3.07 16.41
CA ALA A 200 12.42 -2.56 15.03
C ALA A 200 13.00 -3.57 14.01
N VAL A 201 12.71 -4.87 14.18
CA VAL A 201 13.11 -5.94 13.25
C VAL A 201 11.88 -6.48 12.53
N ALA A 202 11.89 -6.44 11.20
CA ALA A 202 10.91 -7.12 10.37
C ALA A 202 11.20 -8.63 10.35
N ARG A 203 10.18 -9.44 10.58
CA ARG A 203 10.33 -10.90 10.73
C ARG A 203 9.43 -11.64 9.77
N GLN A 204 9.92 -12.71 9.15
CA GLN A 204 9.13 -13.55 8.25
C GLN A 204 9.44 -15.02 8.46
N ALA A 205 8.39 -15.81 8.71
CA ALA A 205 8.44 -17.26 8.70
C ALA A 205 7.82 -17.79 7.39
N PHE A 206 8.54 -18.64 6.66
CA PHE A 206 7.97 -19.48 5.60
C PHE A 206 7.36 -20.73 6.22
N HIS A 207 6.20 -21.16 5.73
CA HIS A 207 5.55 -22.38 6.19
C HIS A 207 4.76 -23.03 5.06
N GLY A 208 5.01 -24.30 4.73
CA GLY A 208 4.34 -24.96 3.60
C GLY A 208 4.37 -24.10 2.32
N GLU A 209 3.19 -23.67 1.84
CA GLU A 209 3.05 -22.80 0.66
C GLU A 209 2.87 -21.29 0.98
N GLY A 210 2.90 -20.91 2.26
CA GLY A 210 2.61 -19.57 2.75
C GLY A 210 3.77 -18.86 3.45
N ILE A 211 3.51 -17.63 3.86
CA ILE A 211 4.39 -16.82 4.70
C ILE A 211 3.60 -16.17 5.82
N LEU A 212 4.26 -15.98 6.95
CA LEU A 212 3.79 -15.14 8.06
C LEU A 212 4.84 -14.08 8.34
N ALA A 213 4.53 -12.83 7.98
CA ALA A 213 5.37 -11.68 8.26
C ALA A 213 4.83 -10.88 9.45
N PHE A 214 5.72 -10.42 10.32
CA PHE A 214 5.48 -9.43 11.37
C PHE A 214 6.27 -8.16 11.03
N LEU A 215 5.53 -7.10 10.72
CA LEU A 215 6.05 -5.79 10.35
C LEU A 215 5.99 -4.86 11.58
N PRO A 216 7.12 -4.38 12.10
CA PRO A 216 7.18 -3.60 13.33
C PRO A 216 6.49 -2.24 13.17
N LEU A 217 5.60 -1.89 14.09
CA LEU A 217 4.95 -0.57 14.15
C LEU A 217 5.68 0.34 15.15
N SER A 218 5.23 1.59 15.28
CA SER A 218 5.90 2.58 16.14
C SER A 218 5.81 2.24 17.64
N ASP A 219 4.74 1.58 18.09
CA ASP A 219 4.68 1.02 19.45
C ASP A 219 5.59 -0.22 19.50
N PRO A 220 6.58 -0.29 20.41
CA PRO A 220 7.59 -1.35 20.45
C PRO A 220 7.04 -2.79 20.56
N HIS A 221 5.77 -2.95 20.91
CA HIS A 221 5.09 -4.23 21.08
C HIS A 221 3.96 -4.43 20.06
N LEU A 222 3.78 -3.55 19.06
CA LEU A 222 2.77 -3.74 18.02
C LEU A 222 3.42 -4.10 16.69
N CYS A 223 2.88 -5.12 16.04
CA CYS A 223 3.22 -5.48 14.67
C CYS A 223 1.97 -5.52 13.80
N SER A 224 2.10 -5.08 12.55
CA SER A 224 1.16 -5.46 11.50
C SER A 224 1.60 -6.80 10.93
N ILE A 225 0.70 -7.77 10.84
CA ILE A 225 1.01 -9.06 10.22
C ILE A 225 0.52 -9.13 8.78
N VAL A 226 1.21 -9.96 7.99
CA VAL A 226 0.72 -10.46 6.70
C VAL A 226 0.84 -11.98 6.74
N TRP A 227 -0.29 -12.65 6.82
CA TRP A 227 -0.36 -14.11 6.91
C TRP A 227 -1.01 -14.67 5.65
N SER A 228 -0.19 -15.29 4.81
CA SER A 228 -0.61 -15.96 3.58
C SER A 228 -1.11 -17.36 3.92
N LEU A 229 -2.40 -17.59 3.70
CA LEU A 229 -3.11 -18.84 4.01
C LEU A 229 -3.98 -19.26 2.82
N SER A 230 -4.39 -20.53 2.76
CA SER A 230 -5.43 -20.93 1.81
C SER A 230 -6.72 -20.13 2.06
N PRO A 231 -7.61 -19.96 1.06
CA PRO A 231 -8.85 -19.21 1.23
C PRO A 231 -9.71 -19.70 2.41
N GLU A 232 -9.79 -21.01 2.60
CA GLU A 232 -10.57 -21.66 3.66
C GLU A 232 -9.96 -21.38 5.03
N GLU A 233 -8.63 -21.52 5.15
CA GLU A 233 -7.91 -21.30 6.40
C GLU A 233 -7.90 -19.82 6.79
N ALA A 234 -7.74 -18.91 5.82
CA ALA A 234 -7.87 -17.47 6.03
C ALA A 234 -9.28 -17.10 6.53
N GLN A 235 -10.33 -17.69 5.95
CA GLN A 235 -11.71 -17.50 6.40
C GLN A 235 -11.90 -18.03 7.84
N ARG A 236 -11.38 -19.23 8.13
CA ARG A 236 -11.45 -19.84 9.45
C ARG A 236 -10.75 -18.99 10.51
N MET A 237 -9.54 -18.51 10.24
CA MET A 237 -8.79 -17.62 11.13
C MET A 237 -9.48 -16.28 11.33
N GLN A 238 -10.09 -15.72 10.29
CA GLN A 238 -10.84 -14.46 10.42
C GLN A 238 -12.10 -14.58 11.29
N GLN A 239 -12.75 -15.75 11.28
CA GLN A 239 -13.95 -16.03 12.06
C GLN A 239 -13.69 -16.64 13.43
N ALA A 240 -12.46 -17.09 13.69
CA ALA A 240 -12.07 -17.64 14.97
C ALA A 240 -12.22 -16.60 16.09
N ASP A 241 -12.50 -17.08 17.29
CA ASP A 241 -12.39 -16.21 18.46
C ASP A 241 -10.93 -15.77 18.67
N ALA A 242 -10.75 -14.70 19.44
CA ALA A 242 -9.44 -14.11 19.65
C ALA A 242 -8.45 -15.09 20.32
N ALA A 243 -8.92 -15.99 21.19
CA ALA A 243 -8.04 -16.94 21.89
C ALA A 243 -7.47 -17.98 20.93
N ALA A 244 -8.34 -18.58 20.10
CA ALA A 244 -7.95 -19.53 19.07
C ALA A 244 -7.04 -18.89 18.02
N PHE A 245 -7.36 -17.67 17.58
CA PHE A 245 -6.51 -16.92 16.66
C PHE A 245 -5.12 -16.65 17.26
N ASN A 246 -5.07 -16.14 18.48
CA ASN A 246 -3.82 -15.81 19.17
C ASN A 246 -2.93 -17.04 19.35
N GLN A 247 -3.52 -18.18 19.71
CA GLN A 247 -2.81 -19.44 19.87
C GLN A 247 -2.26 -19.93 18.52
N ALA A 248 -3.09 -19.96 17.48
CA ALA A 248 -2.66 -20.38 16.15
C ALA A 248 -1.53 -19.49 15.60
N LEU A 249 -1.66 -18.18 15.75
CA LEU A 249 -0.65 -17.21 15.33
C LEU A 249 0.67 -17.39 16.08
N ASN A 250 0.62 -17.58 17.41
CA ASN A 250 1.81 -17.78 18.23
C ASN A 250 2.59 -19.04 17.83
N ILE A 251 1.88 -20.14 17.56
CA ILE A 251 2.45 -21.39 17.05
C ILE A 251 3.03 -21.18 15.63
N ALA A 252 2.28 -20.53 14.75
CA ALA A 252 2.74 -20.22 13.40
C ALA A 252 4.00 -19.35 13.39
N PHE A 253 4.20 -18.52 14.41
CA PHE A 253 5.35 -17.63 14.56
C PHE A 253 6.46 -18.16 15.49
N ASP A 254 6.41 -19.43 15.90
CA ASP A 254 7.41 -20.08 16.76
C ASP A 254 7.67 -19.35 18.09
N ASN A 255 6.64 -18.68 18.62
CA ASN A 255 6.69 -17.89 19.86
C ASN A 255 7.86 -16.87 19.92
N ARG A 256 8.31 -16.37 18.76
CA ARG A 256 9.51 -15.51 18.66
C ARG A 256 9.42 -14.18 19.41
N LEU A 257 8.21 -13.67 19.62
CA LEU A 257 7.94 -12.43 20.35
C LEU A 257 7.01 -12.67 21.57
N GLY A 258 7.06 -13.88 22.13
CA GLY A 258 6.17 -14.27 23.22
C GLY A 258 4.70 -14.32 22.78
N LEU A 259 3.79 -14.25 23.76
CA LEU A 259 2.35 -14.36 23.50
C LEU A 259 1.86 -13.23 22.60
N CYS A 260 0.98 -13.59 21.65
CA CYS A 260 0.36 -12.67 20.70
C CYS A 260 -1.07 -12.34 21.13
N GLN A 261 -1.46 -11.07 20.99
CA GLN A 261 -2.82 -10.60 21.27
C GLN A 261 -3.36 -9.78 20.10
N LEU A 262 -4.42 -10.29 19.48
CA LEU A 262 -5.14 -9.60 18.41
C LEU A 262 -5.72 -8.27 18.89
N ARG A 263 -5.49 -7.20 18.10
CA ARG A 263 -6.08 -5.87 18.30
C ARG A 263 -7.10 -5.50 17.23
N ALA A 264 -6.79 -5.80 15.97
CA ALA A 264 -7.68 -5.58 14.84
C ALA A 264 -7.34 -6.57 13.72
N ILE A 265 -8.32 -6.99 12.94
CA ILE A 265 -8.16 -7.97 11.86
C ILE A 265 -8.89 -7.53 10.59
N GLY A 266 -8.31 -7.84 9.44
CA GLY A 266 -8.92 -7.66 8.13
C GLY A 266 -8.40 -8.71 7.13
N ARG A 267 -9.03 -8.78 5.96
CA ARG A 267 -8.67 -9.71 4.91
C ARG A 267 -8.51 -9.00 3.57
N PHE A 268 -7.51 -9.42 2.81
CA PHE A 268 -7.32 -9.00 1.43
C PHE A 268 -7.10 -10.22 0.54
N SER A 269 -7.88 -10.30 -0.55
CA SER A 269 -7.55 -11.17 -1.68
C SER A 269 -6.44 -10.49 -2.46
N ARG A 270 -5.35 -11.23 -2.74
CA ARG A 270 -4.26 -10.77 -3.60
C ARG A 270 -4.54 -11.14 -5.05
#